data_AF-A0A368EYK4-F1
#
_entry.id   AF-A0A368EYK4-F1
#
_cell.length_a   1.000
_cell.length_b   1.000
_cell.length_c   1.000
_cell.angle_alpha   90.00
_cell.angle_beta   90.00
_cell.angle_gamma   90.00
#
_symmetry.space_group_name_H-M   'P 1'
#
loop_
_entity.id
_entity.type
_entity.pdbx_description
1 polymer ?
#
loop_
_entity_poly.entity_id
_entity_poly.type
_entity_poly.pdbx_seq_one_letter_code
_entity_poly.pdbx_strand_id
1 'polypeptide(L)' 'MNVAEVWAGDHERRLYTKLAEGYNKLARPVRNESEPVLVLLGLDFQQILDVDEKHQIMHSNVWLRMPPKAGSNDF' A
#
# COMPACT_ATOMS: atom_id res chain seq x y z
N MET A 1 -6.01 36.49 -20.44
CA MET A 1 -4.97 35.47 -20.17
C MET A 1 -5.63 34.11 -20.35
N ASN A 2 -5.22 33.33 -21.36
CA ASN A 2 -5.70 31.96 -21.56
C ASN A 2 -4.92 31.04 -20.64
N VAL A 3 -5.62 30.43 -19.67
CA VAL A 3 -5.05 29.35 -18.86
C VAL A 3 -5.09 28.10 -19.75
N ALA A 4 -3.93 27.52 -20.06
CA ALA A 4 -3.88 26.24 -20.75
C ALA A 4 -4.57 25.20 -19.85
N GLU A 5 -5.65 24.58 -20.34
CA GLU A 5 -6.29 23.46 -19.65
C GLU A 5 -5.28 22.33 -19.48
N VAL A 6 -4.97 21.98 -18.23
CA VAL A 6 -4.09 20.87 -17.90
C VAL A 6 -4.90 19.59 -17.94
N TRP A 7 -4.81 18.83 -19.04
CA TRP A 7 -5.57 17.59 -19.26
C TRP A 7 -5.21 16.40 -18.35
N ALA A 8 -4.18 16.54 -17.50
CA ALA A 8 -3.74 15.46 -16.62
C ALA A 8 -4.82 15.03 -15.62
N GLY A 9 -5.58 15.98 -15.06
CA GLY A 9 -6.60 15.68 -14.04
C GLY A 9 -7.82 14.93 -14.56
N ASP A 10 -8.23 15.17 -15.80
CA ASP A 10 -9.41 14.51 -16.39
C ASP A 10 -9.11 13.06 -16.77
N HIS A 11 -7.90 12.81 -17.28
CA HIS A 11 -7.45 11.45 -17.55
C HIS A 11 -7.25 10.63 -16.28
N GLU A 12 -6.71 11.24 -15.21
CA GLU A 12 -6.59 10.62 -13.89
C GLU A 12 -7.97 10.22 -13.33
N ARG A 13 -8.93 11.16 -13.31
CA ARG A 13 -10.29 10.87 -12.86
C ARG A 13 -10.94 9.76 -13.66
N ARG A 14 -10.82 9.79 -14.99
CA ARG A 14 -11.37 8.74 -15.86
C ARG A 14 -10.77 7.37 -15.56
N LEU A 15 -9.45 7.31 -15.34
CA LEU A 15 -8.77 6.06 -15.01
C LEU A 15 -9.23 5.53 -13.64
N TYR A 16 -9.28 6.40 -12.63
CA TYR A 16 -9.73 6.03 -11.29
C TYR A 16 -11.16 5.48 -11.30
N THR A 17 -12.08 6.16 -11.98
CA THR A 17 -13.46 5.68 -12.11
C THR A 17 -13.52 4.30 -12.76
N LYS A 18 -12.76 4.09 -13.85
CA LYS A 18 -12.71 2.78 -14.53
C LYS A 18 -12.10 1.67 -13.68
N LEU A 19 -11.06 1.95 -12.90
CA LEU A 19 -10.41 0.95 -12.03
C LEU A 19 -11.26 0.61 -10.80
N ALA A 20 -12.01 1.59 -10.28
CA ALA A 20 -12.88 1.39 -9.14
C ALA A 20 -14.20 0.68 -9.51
N GLU A 21 -14.64 0.78 -10.75
CA GLU A 21 -15.85 0.14 -11.24
C GLU A 21 -15.72 -1.40 -11.17
N GLY A 22 -16.56 -2.05 -10.37
CA GLY A 22 -16.55 -3.50 -10.18
C GLY A 22 -15.44 -4.04 -9.28
N TYR A 23 -14.58 -3.19 -8.70
CA TYR A 23 -13.53 -3.63 -7.77
C TYR A 23 -14.07 -3.88 -6.35
N ASN A 24 -14.03 -5.13 -5.90
CA ASN A 24 -14.39 -5.49 -4.52
C ASN A 24 -13.16 -5.47 -3.61
N LYS A 25 -13.08 -4.48 -2.72
CA LYS A 25 -11.98 -4.31 -1.76
C LYS A 25 -11.85 -5.43 -0.73
N LEU A 26 -12.92 -6.19 -0.48
CA LEU A 26 -12.93 -7.32 0.46
C LEU A 26 -12.52 -8.62 -0.22
N ALA A 27 -12.58 -8.68 -1.55
CA ALA A 27 -12.14 -9.85 -2.30
C ALA A 27 -10.61 -9.89 -2.36
N ARG A 28 -10.05 -11.09 -2.27
CA ARG A 28 -8.61 -11.30 -2.44
C ARG A 28 -8.22 -10.97 -3.88
N PRO A 29 -7.22 -10.09 -4.12
CA PRO A 29 -6.85 -9.65 -5.47
C PRO A 29 -5.99 -10.71 -6.17
N VAL A 30 -6.62 -11.80 -6.60
CA VAL A 30 -5.99 -12.86 -7.41
C VAL A 30 -6.82 -13.14 -8.64
N ARG A 31 -6.15 -13.50 -9.75
CA ARG A 31 -6.83 -13.94 -10.98
C ARG A 31 -7.28 -15.40 -10.88
N ASN A 32 -6.54 -16.20 -10.11
CA ASN A 32 -6.79 -17.62 -9.91
C ASN A 32 -6.96 -17.91 -8.41
N GLU A 33 -8.04 -18.59 -8.05
CA GLU A 33 -8.33 -18.91 -6.65
C GLU A 33 -7.34 -19.90 -6.03
N SER A 34 -6.66 -20.70 -6.84
CA SER A 34 -5.63 -21.64 -6.37
C SER A 34 -4.32 -20.95 -5.98
N GLU A 35 -4.11 -19.69 -6.36
CA GLU A 35 -2.86 -18.97 -6.12
C GLU A 35 -2.86 -18.26 -4.75
N PRO A 36 -1.78 -18.35 -3.95
CA PRO A 36 -1.65 -17.60 -2.71
C PRO A 36 -1.22 -16.15 -2.97
N VAL A 37 -1.60 -15.24 -2.05
CA VAL A 37 -1.06 -13.87 -2.02
C VAL A 37 0.14 -13.84 -1.09
N LEU A 38 1.32 -13.59 -1.63
CA LEU A 38 2.54 -13.41 -0.83
C LEU A 38 2.57 -12.00 -0.24
N VAL A 39 2.51 -11.90 1.08
CA VAL A 39 2.65 -10.64 1.81
C VAL A 39 4.07 -10.55 2.35
N LEU A 40 4.82 -9.58 1.84
CA LEU A 40 6.13 -9.24 2.38
C LEU A 40 5.97 -8.11 3.38
N LEU A 41 6.56 -8.29 4.57
CA LEU A 41 6.55 -7.30 5.63
C LEU A 41 7.98 -6.82 5.86
N GLY A 42 8.19 -5.53 5.72
CA GLY A 42 9.40 -4.83 6.09
C GLY A 42 9.14 -3.92 7.29
N LEU A 43 10.13 -3.77 8.16
CA LEU A 43 10.08 -2.85 9.28
C LEU A 43 11.29 -1.93 9.20
N ASP A 44 11.08 -0.63 9.31
CA ASP A 44 12.17 0.33 9.54
C ASP A 44 12.08 0.80 10.97
N PHE A 45 13.02 0.33 11.77
CA PHE A 45 13.17 0.77 13.15
C PHE A 45 13.63 2.23 13.18
N GLN A 46 12.90 3.09 13.88
CA GLN A 46 13.26 4.49 14.01
C GLN A 46 13.97 4.74 15.34
N GLN A 47 13.29 4.47 16.45
CA GLN A 47 13.81 4.76 17.78
C GLN A 47 13.08 3.96 18.86
N ILE A 48 13.75 3.78 20.00
CA ILE A 48 13.16 3.34 21.26
C ILE A 48 12.57 4.56 21.95
N LEU A 49 11.31 4.48 22.38
CA LEU A 49 10.64 5.53 23.14
C LEU A 49 10.80 5.29 24.64
N ASP A 50 10.57 4.06 25.08
CA ASP A 50 10.66 3.66 26.48
C ASP A 50 10.84 2.14 26.61
N VAL A 51 11.42 1.71 27.73
CA VAL A 51 11.60 0.29 28.08
C VAL A 51 11.15 0.07 29.52
N ASP A 52 10.10 -0.71 29.68
CA ASP A 52 9.65 -1.19 30.98
C ASP A 52 10.23 -2.58 31.25
N GLU A 53 11.37 -2.61 31.95
CA GLU A 53 12.09 -3.84 32.29
C GLU A 53 11.31 -4.72 33.28
N LYS A 54 10.47 -4.11 34.12
CA LYS A 54 9.69 -4.86 35.12
C LYS A 54 8.57 -5.64 34.46
N HIS A 55 7.94 -5.06 33.43
CA HIS A 55 6.85 -5.69 32.69
C HIS A 55 7.27 -6.28 31.33
N GLN A 56 8.55 -6.16 30.95
CA GLN A 56 9.12 -6.63 29.68
C GLN A 56 8.44 -6.02 28.45
N ILE A 57 8.11 -4.73 28.53
CA ILE A 57 7.44 -3.98 27.46
C ILE A 57 8.42 -2.97 26.85
N MET A 58 8.46 -2.92 25.52
CA MET A 58 9.25 -1.95 24.77
C MET A 58 8.33 -1.11 23.91
N HIS A 59 8.34 0.20 24.14
CA HIS A 59 7.66 1.16 23.27
C HIS A 59 8.67 1.68 22.25
N SER A 60 8.37 1.54 20.96
CA SER A 60 9.26 2.00 19.88
C SER A 60 8.46 2.60 18.74
N ASN A 61 9.10 3.53 18.02
CA ASN A 61 8.58 4.04 16.76
C ASN A 61 9.17 3.22 15.62
N VAL A 62 8.30 2.67 14.77
CA VAL A 62 8.66 1.80 13.65
C VAL A 62 7.77 2.14 12.46
N TRP A 63 8.34 2.23 11.28
CA TRP A 63 7.56 2.26 10.04
C TRP A 63 7.32 0.85 9.53
N LEU A 64 6.05 0.50 9.35
CA LEU A 64 5.66 -0.71 8.64
C LEU A 64 5.71 -0.45 7.14
N ARG A 65 6.49 -1.26 6.42
CA ARG A 65 6.53 -1.26 4.96
C ARG A 65 5.91 -2.54 4.44
N MET A 66 4.96 -2.38 3.53
CA MET A 66 4.46 -3.47 2.72
C MET A 66 4.93 -3.21 1.29
N PRO A 67 6.08 -3.75 0.87
CA PRO A 67 6.53 -3.59 -0.50
C PRO A 67 5.50 -4.23 -1.46
N PRO A 68 5.42 -3.71 -2.70
CA PRO A 68 4.62 -4.33 -3.74
C PRO A 68 5.02 -5.80 -3.91
N LYS A 69 4.09 -6.61 -4.42
CA LYS A 69 4.30 -8.05 -4.68
C LYS A 69 5.66 -8.26 -5.36
N ALA A 70 6.59 -8.90 -4.66
CA ALA A 70 7.88 -9.24 -5.24
C ALA A 70 7.66 -10.31 -6.33
N GLY A 71 7.96 -9.96 -7.58
CA GLY A 71 7.90 -10.89 -8.70
C GLY A 71 6.84 -10.60 -9.76
N SER A 72 6.07 -9.51 -9.65
CA SER A 72 5.34 -8.95 -10.79
C SER A 72 6.06 -7.69 -11.26
N ASN A 73 6.61 -7.72 -12.47
CA ASN A 73 7.16 -6.54 -13.16
C ASN A 73 6.02 -5.61 -13.61
N ASP A 74 5.03 -5.39 -12.76
CA ASP A 74 3.86 -4.58 -13.06
C ASP A 74 4.17 -3.12 -12.68
N PHE A 75 5.11 -2.57 -13.44
CA PHE A 75 5.08 -1.20 -13.97
C PHE A 75 5.14 -1.31 -15.49
#